data_AF-A0A926MEN6-F1
#
_entry.id   AF-A0A926MEN6-F1
#
_cell.length_a   1.000
_cell.length_b   1.000
_cell.length_c   1.000
_cell.angle_alpha   90.00
_cell.angle_beta   90.00
_cell.angle_gamma   90.00
#
_symmetry.space_group_name_H-M   'P 1'
#
loop_
_entity.id
_entity.type
_entity.pdbx_description
1 polymer ?
#
loop_
_entity_poly.entity_id
_entity_poly.type
_entity_poly.pdbx_seq_one_letter_code
_entity_poly.pdbx_strand_id
1 'polypeptide(L)' 'MKNYKWPLMSNNILRSDKKVLVNFINRSNKFTNGPKVKEFENRWSKWLGVKYSTFVNSGASANLISIHILKELNKKKKK' A
#
# COMPACT_ATOMS: atom_id res chain seq x y z
N MET A 1 10.80 -23.45 -34.80
CA MET A 1 9.76 -23.13 -33.80
C MET A 1 9.73 -21.62 -33.59
N LYS A 2 8.57 -20.97 -33.64
CA LYS A 2 8.47 -19.53 -33.34
C LYS A 2 8.76 -19.32 -31.85
N ASN A 3 9.71 -18.45 -31.54
CA ASN A 3 10.11 -18.16 -30.17
C ASN A 3 9.19 -17.07 -29.59
N TYR A 4 8.13 -17.46 -28.89
CA TYR A 4 7.20 -16.51 -28.26
C TYR A 4 7.74 -16.09 -26.89
N LYS A 5 7.86 -14.77 -26.67
CA LYS A 5 8.21 -14.20 -25.38
C LYS A 5 6.94 -13.80 -24.64
N TRP A 6 6.47 -14.65 -23.74
CA TRP A 6 5.30 -14.40 -22.88
C TRP A 6 5.75 -14.13 -21.43
N PRO A 7 6.01 -12.87 -21.06
CA PRO A 7 6.43 -12.55 -19.71
C PRO A 7 5.25 -12.71 -18.73
N LEU A 8 5.55 -13.13 -17.49
CA LEU A 8 4.53 -13.23 -16.43
C LEU A 8 4.07 -11.86 -15.91
N MET A 9 4.89 -10.82 -16.09
CA MET A 9 4.61 -9.47 -15.61
C MET A 9 5.10 -8.41 -16.61
N SER A 10 4.44 -7.25 -16.59
CA SER A 10 4.80 -6.07 -17.37
C SER A 10 4.95 -4.85 -16.46
N ASN A 11 5.70 -3.85 -16.92
CA ASN A 11 5.80 -2.56 -16.22
C ASN A 11 4.41 -1.87 -16.21
N ASN A 12 3.97 -1.42 -15.04
CA ASN A 12 2.72 -0.71 -14.84
C ASN A 12 2.92 0.76 -14.40
N ILE A 13 4.16 1.26 -14.37
CA ILE A 13 4.48 2.65 -14.05
C ILE A 13 4.57 3.47 -15.34
N LEU A 14 3.62 4.39 -15.51
CA LEU A 14 3.51 5.28 -16.66
C LEU A 14 4.41 6.51 -16.52
N ARG A 15 4.62 7.22 -17.64
CA ARG A 15 5.33 8.51 -17.63
C ARG A 15 4.64 9.56 -16.74
N SER A 16 3.31 9.53 -16.68
CA SER A 16 2.52 10.39 -15.80
C SER A 16 2.84 10.15 -14.32
N ASP A 17 2.97 8.89 -13.91
CA ASP A 17 3.28 8.54 -12.51
C ASP A 17 4.66 9.06 -12.12
N LYS A 18 5.63 8.92 -13.02
CA LYS A 18 6.98 9.50 -12.84
C LYS A 18 6.92 11.02 -12.69
N LYS A 19 6.11 11.71 -13.50
CA LYS A 19 5.94 13.17 -13.40
C LYS A 19 5.35 13.58 -12.06
N VAL A 20 4.37 12.83 -11.54
CA VAL A 20 3.79 13.06 -10.21
C VAL A 20 4.86 12.89 -9.12
N LEU A 21 5.66 11.83 -9.20
CA LEU A 21 6.74 11.58 -8.23
C LEU A 21 7.82 12.67 -8.26
N VAL A 22 8.28 13.08 -9.45
CA VAL A 22 9.27 14.17 -9.60
C VAL A 22 8.72 15.48 -9.01
N ASN A 23 7.46 15.80 -9.32
CA ASN A 23 6.82 16.98 -8.75
C ASN A 23 6.71 16.91 -7.22
N PHE A 24 6.44 15.73 -6.66
CA PHE A 24 6.41 15.52 -5.22
C PHE A 24 7.79 15.73 -4.59
N ILE A 25 8.83 15.14 -5.16
CA ILE A 25 10.22 15.27 -4.67
C ILE A 25 10.68 16.73 -4.71
N ASN A 26 10.41 17.44 -5.81
CA ASN A 26 10.86 18.83 -5.97
C ASN A 26 10.12 19.84 -5.08
N ARG A 27 8.92 19.50 -4.58
CA ARG A 27 8.07 20.42 -3.80
C ARG A 27 7.98 20.08 -2.31
N SER A 28 8.34 18.86 -1.92
CA SER A 28 8.22 18.39 -0.55
C SER A 28 9.59 18.19 0.07
N ASN A 29 9.75 18.57 1.33
CA ASN A 29 10.89 18.18 2.17
C ASN A 29 10.51 17.06 3.16
N LYS A 30 9.29 16.52 3.07
CA LYS A 30 8.79 15.41 3.90
C LYS A 30 8.48 14.20 3.02
N PHE A 31 9.28 13.15 3.18
CA PHE A 31 9.19 11.91 2.40
C PHE A 31 8.74 10.70 3.23
N THR A 32 8.55 10.88 4.53
CA THR A 32 8.00 9.87 5.44
C THR A 32 6.48 9.88 5.41
N ASN A 33 5.85 8.89 6.07
CA ASN A 33 4.40 8.79 6.19
C ASN A 33 3.77 10.15 6.60
N GLY A 34 2.70 10.54 5.91
CA GLY A 34 2.10 11.85 6.05
C GLY A 34 0.75 11.97 5.34
N PRO A 35 0.31 13.19 5.01
CA PRO A 35 -1.04 13.44 4.50
C PRO A 35 -1.40 12.62 3.25
N LYS A 36 -0.42 12.34 2.37
CA LYS A 36 -0.65 11.53 1.17
C LYS A 36 -0.95 10.07 1.46
N VAL A 37 -0.40 9.50 2.53
CA VAL A 37 -0.76 8.15 2.98
C VAL A 37 -2.21 8.14 3.48
N LYS A 38 -2.61 9.14 4.27
CA LYS A 38 -3.99 9.23 4.75
C LYS A 38 -5.01 9.42 3.62
N GLU A 39 -4.66 10.26 2.63
CA GLU A 39 -5.45 10.44 1.42
C GLU A 39 -5.62 9.10 0.66
N PHE A 40 -4.54 8.32 0.53
CA PHE A 40 -4.58 7.00 -0.08
C PHE A 40 -5.47 6.03 0.71
N GLU A 41 -5.30 5.92 2.03
CA GLU A 41 -6.12 5.05 2.90
C GLU A 41 -7.61 5.37 2.79
N ASN A 42 -7.98 6.65 2.76
CA ASN A 42 -9.37 7.08 2.63
C ASN A 42 -9.95 6.71 1.26
N ARG A 43 -9.19 6.95 0.18
CA ARG A 43 -9.60 6.58 -1.18
C ARG A 43 -9.72 5.07 -1.33
N TRP A 44 -8.78 4.33 -0.76
CA TRP A 44 -8.76 2.86 -0.78
C TRP A 44 -9.94 2.27 -0.01
N SER A 45 -10.22 2.80 1.19
CA SER A 45 -11.38 2.39 2.00
C SER A 45 -12.69 2.63 1.25
N LYS A 46 -12.83 3.80 0.61
CA LYS A 46 -14.00 4.11 -0.23
C LYS A 46 -14.12 3.18 -1.43
N TRP A 47 -13.02 2.87 -2.11
CA TRP A 47 -13.01 1.96 -3.27
C TRP A 47 -13.42 0.53 -2.87
N LEU A 48 -12.96 0.04 -1.73
CA LEU A 48 -13.30 -1.29 -1.20
C LEU A 48 -14.69 -1.36 -0.54
N GLY A 49 -15.30 -0.23 -0.18
CA GLY A 49 -16.55 -0.19 0.59
C GLY A 49 -16.39 -0.56 2.07
N VAL A 50 -15.20 -0.38 2.65
CA VAL A 50 -14.91 -0.65 4.07
C VAL A 50 -14.70 0.65 4.86
N LYS A 51 -14.86 0.59 6.19
CA LYS A 51 -14.70 1.77 7.05
C LYS A 51 -13.25 2.27 7.14
N TYR A 52 -12.30 1.34 7.19
CA TYR A 52 -10.88 1.66 7.41
C TYR A 52 -9.98 0.77 6.56
N SER A 53 -8.83 1.32 6.18
CA SER A 53 -7.70 0.64 5.58
C SER A 53 -6.42 1.25 6.13
N THR A 54 -5.40 0.43 6.35
CA THR A 54 -4.11 0.89 6.89
C THR A 54 -3.02 0.59 5.88
N PHE A 55 -2.29 1.62 5.46
CA PHE A 55 -1.16 1.46 4.54
C PHE A 55 0.08 0.97 5.29
N VAL A 56 0.76 -0.02 4.72
CA VAL A 56 2.00 -0.60 5.25
C VAL A 56 3.01 -0.79 4.11
N ASN A 57 4.28 -0.99 4.46
CA ASN A 57 5.38 -1.06 3.47
C ASN A 57 5.36 -2.31 2.58
N SER A 58 4.61 -3.36 2.94
CA SER A 58 4.49 -4.59 2.13
C SER A 58 3.26 -5.41 2.50
N GLY A 59 2.86 -6.34 1.62
CA GLY A 59 1.82 -7.32 1.93
C GLY A 59 2.19 -8.27 3.08
N ALA A 60 3.48 -8.62 3.22
CA ALA A 60 3.94 -9.46 4.34
C ALA A 60 3.75 -8.77 5.69
N SER A 61 4.04 -7.48 5.77
CA SER A 61 3.79 -6.66 6.97
C SER A 61 2.30 -6.59 7.30
N ALA A 62 1.43 -6.51 6.29
CA ALA A 62 -0.02 -6.52 6.47
C ALA A 62 -0.50 -7.84 7.11
N ASN A 63 0.02 -8.98 6.63
CA ASN A 63 -0.29 -10.28 7.20
C ASN A 63 0.22 -10.40 8.64
N LEU A 64 1.47 -9.98 8.89
CA LEU A 64 2.08 -10.01 10.21
C LEU A 64 1.24 -9.22 11.22
N ILE A 65 0.94 -7.94 10.95
CA ILE A 65 0.18 -7.11 11.90
C ILE A 65 -1.24 -7.66 12.13
N SER A 66 -1.88 -8.21 11.10
CA SER A 66 -3.22 -8.78 11.22
C SER A 66 -3.26 -9.96 12.19
N ILE A 67 -2.30 -10.89 12.07
CA ILE A 67 -2.19 -12.05 12.97
C ILE A 67 -1.82 -11.60 14.39
N HIS A 68 -0.91 -10.63 14.51
CA HIS A 68 -0.52 -10.08 15.81
C HIS A 68 -1.70 -9.41 16.54
N ILE A 69 -2.55 -8.66 15.82
CA ILE A 69 -3.77 -8.07 16.40
C ILE A 69 -4.69 -9.16 16.95
N LEU A 70 -4.94 -10.23 16.20
CA LEU A 70 -5.77 -11.34 16.68
C LEU A 70 -5.19 -12.00 17.94
N LYS A 71 -3.87 -12.19 17.98
CA LYS A 71 -3.17 -12.73 19.15
C LYS A 71 -3.37 -11.84 20.39
N GLU A 72 -3.22 -10.53 20.25
CA GLU A 72 -3.38 -9.58 21.37
C GLU A 72 -4.84 -9.47 21.84
N LEU A 73 -5.81 -9.49 20.91
CA LEU A 73 -7.23 -9.52 21.26
C LEU A 73 -7.61 -10.81 22.01
N ASN A 74 -7.05 -11.96 21.61
CA ASN A 74 -7.33 -13.24 22.26
C ASN A 74 -6.68 -13.36 23.64
N LYS A 75 -5.51 -12.75 23.88
CA LYS A 75 -4.91 -12.70 25.23
C LYS A 75 -5.79 -11.94 26.21
N LYS A 76 -6.41 -10.84 25.78
CA LYS A 76 -7.30 -10.03 26.62
C LYS A 76 -8.59 -10.76 27.02
N LYS A 77 -9.03 -11.79 26.27
CA LYS A 77 -10.20 -12.62 26.61
C LYS A 77 -9.92 -13.70 27.67
N LYS A 78 -8.66 -14.02 27.92
CA LYS A 78 -8.24 -15.05 28.90
C LYS A 78 -7.84 -14.45 30.26
N LYS A 79 -7.93 -13.13 30.41
CA LYS A 79 -7.88 -12.43 31.68
C LYS A 79 -9.29 -12.03 32.06
#